data_AF-A0A955FAZ1-F1
#
_entry.id   AF-A0A955FAZ1-F1
#
_cell.length_a   1.000
_cell.length_b   1.000
_cell.length_c   1.000
_cell.angle_alpha   90.00
_cell.angle_beta   90.00
_cell.angle_gamma   90.00
#
_symmetry.space_group_name_H-M   'P 1'
#
loop_
_entity.id
_entity.type
_entity.pdbx_description
1 polymer ?
#
loop_
_entity_poly.entity_id
_entity_poly.type
_entity_poly.pdbx_seq_one_letter_code
_entity_poly.pdbx_strand_id
1 'polypeptide(L)'
;MYAIVFHAHQTLNKIAYAKMRRELNGGAWFPSLASILHFEGQRGPDSTKFKNSGSVKQPWHFIDPLNQSDTQLAQTVGTHYKNLVTALRAKDNIKASFEAAWLAHAVVDGLTPAHHYPYETALTEIRGDADYNNRTSTLKRITAPGENMYGTLVQSLRLVGPKGLLTTHTTFEAGAYILLKIRRSRRRLSKKSLRQAETLKKLGAQQFFLEEARRVAAWNLYDEFLRLGWTPRLARKVSHRLLPAMSSDVALIWLAAAREAAA
;
A
#
# COMPACT_ATOMS: atom_id res chain seq x y z
N MET A 1 16.21 -3.56 -7.50
CA MET A 1 15.52 -2.31 -7.14
C MET A 1 14.03 -2.45 -7.44
N TYR A 2 13.22 -2.94 -6.48
CA TYR A 2 11.75 -2.68 -6.45
C TYR A 2 11.52 -1.67 -5.34
N ALA A 3 12.22 -0.56 -5.51
CA ALA A 3 12.20 0.59 -4.63
C ALA A 3 12.34 1.74 -5.61
N ILE A 4 11.20 2.18 -6.10
CA ILE A 4 11.05 3.58 -6.40
C ILE A 4 10.37 4.12 -5.14
N VAL A 5 11.14 4.28 -4.06
CA VAL A 5 11.67 5.57 -3.57
C VAL A 5 10.67 6.70 -3.71
N PHE A 6 9.45 6.44 -3.30
CA PHE A 6 8.59 7.51 -2.85
C PHE A 6 8.25 7.23 -1.40
N HIS A 7 8.56 8.20 -0.52
CA HIS A 7 8.08 8.24 0.86
C HIS A 7 6.55 8.51 0.88
N ALA A 8 5.80 7.92 -0.06
CA ALA A 8 4.36 8.05 -0.23
C ALA A 8 3.66 7.48 1.00
N HIS A 9 4.03 6.27 1.43
CA HIS A 9 3.55 5.66 2.67
C HIS A 9 3.79 6.57 3.87
N GLN A 10 5.03 7.03 4.08
CA GLN A 10 5.33 7.95 5.19
C GLN A 10 4.53 9.26 5.11
N THR A 11 4.30 9.79 3.91
CA THR A 11 3.53 11.02 3.71
C THR A 11 2.04 10.79 3.99
N LEU A 12 1.49 9.66 3.56
CA LEU A 12 0.13 9.22 3.90
C LEU A 12 -0.01 9.00 5.41
N ASN A 13 0.95 8.35 6.05
CA ASN A 13 1.00 8.13 7.50
C ASN A 13 0.99 9.45 8.27
N LYS A 14 1.77 10.46 7.83
CA LYS A 14 1.75 11.81 8.42
C LYS A 14 0.35 12.44 8.35
N ILE A 15 -0.33 12.33 7.21
CA ILE A 15 -1.68 12.87 7.01
C ILE A 15 -2.70 12.10 7.85
N ALA A 16 -2.63 10.76 7.84
CA ALA A 16 -3.52 9.88 8.57
C ALA A 16 -3.39 10.09 10.08
N TYR A 17 -2.16 10.20 10.58
CA TYR A 17 -1.90 10.49 11.99
C TYR A 17 -2.50 11.82 12.42
N ALA A 18 -2.31 12.89 11.62
CA ALA A 18 -2.89 14.19 11.91
C ALA A 18 -4.44 14.17 11.91
N LYS A 19 -5.05 13.37 11.03
CA LYS A 19 -6.50 13.13 11.00
C LYS A 19 -6.98 12.39 12.25
N MET A 20 -6.37 11.24 12.55
CA MET A 20 -6.74 10.39 13.68
C MET A 20 -6.58 11.14 15.01
N ARG A 21 -5.44 11.82 15.23
CA ARG A 21 -5.16 12.53 16.49
C ARG A 21 -6.17 13.63 16.82
N ARG A 22 -6.84 14.21 15.81
CA ARG A 22 -7.89 15.20 16.04
C ARG A 22 -9.22 14.61 16.52
N GLU A 23 -9.45 13.32 16.23
CA GLU A 23 -10.66 12.59 16.61
C GLU A 23 -10.43 11.66 17.81
N LEU A 24 -9.17 11.54 18.25
CA LEU A 24 -8.75 10.77 19.41
C LEU A 24 -9.03 11.59 20.67
N ASN A 25 -10.14 11.25 21.35
CA ASN A 25 -10.58 11.88 22.60
C ASN A 25 -10.60 10.83 23.72
N GLY A 26 -10.76 11.27 24.98
CA GLY A 26 -11.11 10.37 26.09
C GLY A 26 -9.97 9.52 26.67
N GLY A 27 -8.74 10.04 26.70
CA GLY A 27 -7.60 9.35 27.36
C GLY A 27 -6.99 8.18 26.57
N ALA A 28 -7.52 7.87 25.39
CA ALA A 28 -6.94 6.86 24.50
C ALA A 28 -5.50 7.24 24.12
N TRP A 29 -4.57 6.34 24.41
CA TRP A 29 -3.15 6.49 24.08
C TRP A 29 -2.85 5.89 22.70
N PHE A 30 -1.89 6.49 21.99
CA PHE A 30 -1.41 6.00 20.70
C PHE A 30 0.07 6.38 20.54
N PRO A 31 0.92 5.55 19.92
CA PRO A 31 2.34 5.83 19.74
C PRO A 31 2.61 7.13 18.99
N SER A 32 3.82 7.66 19.14
CA SER A 32 4.24 8.87 18.44
C SER A 32 4.40 8.62 16.93
N LEU A 33 4.12 9.64 16.12
CA LEU A 33 4.34 9.57 14.68
C LEU A 33 5.80 9.24 14.33
N ALA A 34 6.77 9.77 15.09
CA ALA A 34 8.18 9.48 14.87
C ALA A 34 8.49 7.98 15.03
N SER A 35 7.91 7.34 16.05
CA SER A 35 8.07 5.90 16.29
C SER A 35 7.42 5.05 15.19
N ILE A 36 6.25 5.46 14.68
CA ILE A 36 5.59 4.77 13.55
C ILE A 36 6.45 4.88 12.29
N LEU A 37 6.94 6.09 11.97
CA LEU A 37 7.75 6.31 10.77
C LEU A 37 9.12 5.61 10.82
N HIS A 38 9.65 5.36 12.02
CA HIS A 38 10.84 4.52 12.21
C HIS A 38 10.62 3.10 11.68
N PHE A 39 9.45 2.52 11.96
CA PHE A 39 9.09 1.19 11.49
C PHE A 39 8.55 1.17 10.06
N GLU A 40 8.04 2.28 9.50
CA GLU A 40 7.65 2.33 8.07
C GLU A 40 8.87 2.32 7.14
N GLY A 41 9.94 3.03 7.52
CA GLY A 41 11.11 3.23 6.68
C GLY A 41 12.13 2.08 6.75
N GLN A 42 13.26 2.33 7.39
CA GLN A 42 14.44 1.45 7.35
C GLN A 42 14.24 0.07 8.01
N ARG A 43 13.17 -0.12 8.79
CA ARG A 43 12.83 -1.38 9.46
C ARG A 43 11.43 -1.90 9.09
N GLY A 44 10.87 -1.36 8.02
CA GLY A 44 9.53 -1.69 7.55
C GLY A 44 9.49 -2.76 6.50
N PRO A 45 8.26 -3.10 6.04
CA PRO A 45 8.01 -4.09 4.99
C PRO A 45 8.88 -3.86 3.75
N ASP A 46 9.12 -2.59 3.45
CA ASP A 46 9.81 -2.13 2.26
C ASP A 46 11.32 -1.89 2.41
N SER A 47 11.89 -2.19 3.58
CA SER A 47 13.29 -1.87 3.85
C SER A 47 14.24 -2.63 2.92
N THR A 48 15.29 -1.94 2.47
CA THR A 48 16.34 -2.53 1.63
C THR A 48 17.03 -3.72 2.31
N LYS A 49 17.07 -3.76 3.65
CA LYS A 49 17.61 -4.88 4.43
C LYS A 49 16.80 -6.16 4.24
N PHE A 50 15.47 -6.09 4.38
CA PHE A 50 14.58 -7.21 4.08
C PHE A 50 14.58 -7.58 2.59
N LYS A 51 14.70 -6.57 1.71
CA LYS A 51 14.71 -6.79 0.24
C LYS A 51 15.97 -7.46 -0.30
N ASN A 52 17.07 -7.42 0.44
CA ASN A 52 18.39 -7.93 0.04
C ASN A 52 18.82 -9.19 0.80
N SER A 53 18.12 -9.57 1.87
CA SER A 53 18.33 -10.89 2.50
C SER A 53 17.63 -11.95 1.65
N GLY A 54 18.40 -12.73 0.87
CA GLY A 54 17.87 -13.84 0.05
C GLY A 54 17.14 -14.94 0.83
N SER A 55 17.17 -14.88 2.17
CA SER A 55 16.50 -15.79 3.10
C SER A 55 15.15 -15.29 3.63
N VAL A 56 14.76 -14.04 3.38
CA VAL A 56 13.48 -13.49 3.88
C VAL A 56 12.50 -13.32 2.73
N LYS A 57 11.41 -14.09 2.76
CA LYS A 57 10.29 -13.93 1.82
C LYS A 57 9.68 -12.55 2.05
N GLN A 58 9.67 -11.71 1.02
CA GLN A 58 9.06 -10.39 1.13
C GLN A 58 7.56 -10.50 1.38
N PRO A 59 6.98 -9.60 2.21
CA PRO A 59 5.53 -9.57 2.39
C PRO A 59 4.85 -9.31 1.05
N TRP A 60 3.80 -10.09 0.79
CA TRP A 60 3.00 -9.98 -0.43
C TRP A 60 2.17 -8.69 -0.38
N HIS A 61 2.30 -7.83 -1.40
CA HIS A 61 1.65 -6.51 -1.45
C HIS A 61 0.63 -6.35 -2.60
N PHE A 62 0.42 -7.39 -3.41
CA PHE A 62 -0.62 -7.44 -4.44
C PHE A 62 -1.92 -8.04 -3.88
N ILE A 63 -3.05 -7.61 -4.42
CA ILE A 63 -4.37 -8.18 -4.10
C ILE A 63 -5.27 -8.03 -5.31
N ASP A 64 -6.01 -9.06 -5.71
CA ASP A 64 -7.19 -8.94 -6.55
C ASP A 64 -8.43 -8.76 -5.65
N PRO A 65 -8.96 -7.53 -5.49
CA PRO A 65 -10.07 -7.28 -4.56
C PRO A 65 -11.39 -7.93 -5.01
N LEU A 66 -11.50 -8.29 -6.30
CA LEU A 66 -12.69 -8.92 -6.87
C LEU A 66 -12.65 -10.43 -6.73
N ASN A 67 -11.46 -11.02 -6.55
CA ASN A 67 -11.31 -12.43 -6.23
C ASN A 67 -11.56 -12.69 -4.74
N GLN A 68 -12.63 -13.44 -4.44
CA GLN A 68 -13.00 -13.76 -3.06
C GLN A 68 -11.99 -14.67 -2.35
N SER A 69 -11.18 -15.44 -3.08
CA SER A 69 -10.14 -16.29 -2.48
C SER A 69 -8.86 -15.52 -2.16
N ASP A 70 -8.62 -14.36 -2.80
CA ASP A 70 -7.44 -13.54 -2.54
C ASP A 70 -7.62 -12.72 -1.25
N THR A 71 -7.31 -13.38 -0.14
CA THR A 71 -7.54 -12.84 1.21
C THR A 71 -6.25 -12.56 1.97
N GLN A 72 -5.07 -12.86 1.40
CA GLN A 72 -3.81 -12.83 2.13
C GLN A 72 -3.51 -11.43 2.71
N LEU A 73 -3.60 -10.39 1.88
CA LEU A 73 -3.34 -9.02 2.34
C LEU A 73 -4.40 -8.55 3.35
N ALA A 74 -5.66 -8.97 3.19
CA ALA A 74 -6.73 -8.67 4.13
C ALA A 74 -6.53 -9.35 5.49
N GLN A 75 -6.05 -10.59 5.50
CA GLN A 75 -5.66 -11.31 6.71
C GLN A 75 -4.48 -10.62 7.40
N THR A 76 -3.49 -10.14 6.64
CA THR A 76 -2.38 -9.31 7.16
C THR A 76 -2.91 -8.06 7.85
N VAL A 77 -3.83 -7.31 7.23
CA VAL A 77 -4.51 -6.16 7.83
C VAL A 77 -5.24 -6.55 9.13
N GLY A 78 -6.02 -7.63 9.11
CA GLY A 78 -6.73 -8.12 10.29
C GLY A 78 -5.80 -8.51 11.44
N THR A 79 -4.65 -9.13 11.12
CA THR A 79 -3.65 -9.58 12.10
C THR A 79 -2.94 -8.40 12.74
N HIS A 80 -2.41 -7.46 11.95
CA HIS A 80 -1.76 -6.26 12.49
C HIS A 80 -2.75 -5.38 13.26
N TYR A 81 -4.02 -5.31 12.86
CA TYR A 81 -5.05 -4.62 13.64
C TYR A 81 -5.21 -5.23 15.04
N LYS A 82 -5.41 -6.55 15.14
CA LYS A 82 -5.56 -7.25 16.44
C LYS A 82 -4.32 -7.07 17.32
N ASN A 83 -3.14 -7.22 16.74
CA ASN A 83 -1.88 -7.05 17.47
C ASN A 83 -1.67 -5.59 17.93
N LEU A 84 -2.07 -4.62 17.10
CA LEU A 84 -2.05 -3.21 17.47
C LEU A 84 -2.96 -2.95 18.68
N VAL A 85 -4.21 -3.45 18.67
CA VAL A 85 -5.13 -3.33 19.81
C VAL A 85 -4.51 -3.90 21.08
N THR A 86 -3.95 -5.11 21.01
CA THR A 86 -3.25 -5.74 22.15
C THR A 86 -2.09 -4.90 22.66
N ALA A 87 -1.24 -4.41 21.77
CA ALA A 87 -0.09 -3.58 22.13
C ALA A 87 -0.49 -2.22 22.73
N LEU A 88 -1.59 -1.62 22.23
CA LEU A 88 -2.15 -0.38 22.76
C LEU A 88 -2.69 -0.58 24.18
N ARG A 89 -3.39 -1.69 24.46
CA ARG A 89 -3.85 -2.06 25.81
C ARG A 89 -2.68 -2.22 26.78
N ALA A 90 -1.61 -2.88 26.33
CA ALA A 90 -0.39 -3.07 27.11
C ALA A 90 0.47 -1.81 27.24
N LYS A 91 0.13 -0.71 26.54
CA LYS A 91 0.96 0.49 26.39
C LYS A 91 2.39 0.19 25.92
N ASP A 92 2.57 -0.88 25.14
CA ASP A 92 3.85 -1.22 24.54
C ASP A 92 4.12 -0.31 23.33
N ASN A 93 4.95 0.72 23.55
CA ASN A 93 5.26 1.70 22.51
C ASN A 93 6.00 1.10 21.32
N ILE A 94 6.85 0.09 21.52
CA ILE A 94 7.62 -0.52 20.44
C ILE A 94 6.69 -1.36 19.57
N LYS A 95 5.95 -2.29 20.20
CA LYS A 95 5.03 -3.18 19.48
C LYS A 95 3.90 -2.38 18.83
N ALA A 96 3.28 -1.42 19.53
CA ALA A 96 2.22 -0.61 18.94
C ALA A 96 2.72 0.21 17.74
N SER A 97 3.94 0.77 17.80
CA SER A 97 4.52 1.49 16.67
C SER A 97 4.80 0.59 15.47
N PHE A 98 5.30 -0.62 15.72
CA PHE A 98 5.53 -1.64 14.69
C PHE A 98 4.22 -2.04 14.02
N GLU A 99 3.22 -2.47 14.80
CA GLU A 99 1.94 -2.93 14.27
C GLU A 99 1.19 -1.80 13.54
N ALA A 100 1.26 -0.56 14.04
CA ALA A 100 0.65 0.59 13.37
C ALA A 100 1.30 0.88 12.00
N ALA A 101 2.62 0.77 11.89
CA ALA A 101 3.33 0.98 10.63
C ALA A 101 2.99 -0.12 9.61
N TRP A 102 3.10 -1.40 10.00
CA TRP A 102 2.81 -2.53 9.12
C TRP A 102 1.34 -2.56 8.67
N LEU A 103 0.41 -2.22 9.58
CA LEU A 103 -1.00 -2.08 9.25
C LEU A 103 -1.23 -0.99 8.20
N ALA A 104 -0.63 0.19 8.39
CA ALA A 104 -0.79 1.29 7.44
C ALA A 104 -0.17 0.95 6.08
N HIS A 105 0.98 0.29 6.07
CA HIS A 105 1.64 -0.18 4.86
C HIS A 105 0.75 -1.12 4.05
N ALA A 106 0.24 -2.18 4.68
CA ALA A 106 -0.65 -3.15 4.04
C ALA A 106 -1.94 -2.50 3.49
N VAL A 107 -2.51 -1.54 4.24
CA VAL A 107 -3.68 -0.77 3.78
C VAL A 107 -3.33 0.09 2.57
N VAL A 108 -2.21 0.80 2.57
CA VAL A 108 -1.82 1.66 1.44
C VAL A 108 -1.52 0.82 0.21
N ASP A 109 -0.76 -0.27 0.34
CA ASP A 109 -0.49 -1.21 -0.76
C ASP A 109 -1.79 -1.74 -1.35
N GLY A 110 -2.67 -2.26 -0.50
CA GLY A 110 -3.92 -2.83 -0.94
C GLY A 110 -4.93 -1.83 -1.48
N LEU A 111 -4.71 -0.53 -1.30
CA LEU A 111 -5.49 0.53 -1.94
C LEU A 111 -4.77 1.13 -3.15
N THR A 112 -3.54 0.74 -3.46
CA THR A 112 -2.81 1.22 -4.65
C THR A 112 -3.33 0.51 -5.89
N PRO A 113 -3.95 1.22 -6.87
CA PRO A 113 -4.55 0.57 -8.04
C PRO A 113 -3.59 -0.29 -8.86
N ALA A 114 -2.30 0.06 -8.91
CA ALA A 114 -1.28 -0.73 -9.60
C ALA A 114 -1.03 -2.10 -8.93
N HIS A 115 -1.40 -2.26 -7.65
CA HIS A 115 -1.30 -3.51 -6.89
C HIS A 115 -2.54 -4.41 -7.08
N HIS A 116 -3.59 -3.91 -7.75
CA HIS A 116 -4.77 -4.68 -8.14
C HIS A 116 -4.61 -5.38 -9.49
N TYR A 117 -3.61 -4.96 -10.26
CA TYR A 117 -3.28 -5.57 -11.54
C TYR A 117 -2.64 -6.96 -11.32
N PRO A 118 -2.92 -7.97 -12.16
CA PRO A 118 -2.31 -9.31 -12.08
C PRO A 118 -0.82 -9.27 -12.47
N TYR A 119 -0.02 -8.60 -11.65
CA TYR A 119 1.36 -8.25 -11.95
C TYR A 119 2.24 -9.48 -12.07
N GLU A 120 2.12 -10.46 -11.17
CA GLU A 120 2.91 -11.68 -11.24
C GLU A 120 2.52 -12.56 -12.42
N THR A 121 1.23 -12.62 -12.81
CA THR A 121 0.82 -13.29 -14.05
C THR A 121 1.48 -12.64 -15.26
N ALA A 122 1.39 -11.32 -15.39
CA ALA A 122 2.03 -10.58 -16.49
C ALA A 122 3.56 -10.72 -16.46
N LEU A 123 4.17 -10.79 -15.28
CA LEU A 123 5.62 -10.96 -15.14
C LEU A 123 6.07 -12.37 -15.50
N THR A 124 5.31 -13.40 -15.11
CA THR A 124 5.52 -14.79 -15.52
C THR A 124 5.34 -14.96 -17.02
N GLU A 125 4.36 -14.29 -17.64
CA GLU A 125 4.21 -14.29 -19.12
C GLU A 125 5.43 -13.69 -19.84
N ILE A 126 6.09 -12.69 -19.24
CA ILE A 126 7.29 -12.05 -19.82
C ILE A 126 8.55 -12.90 -19.58
N ARG A 127 8.66 -13.59 -18.43
CA ARG A 127 9.90 -14.24 -17.97
C ARG A 127 9.90 -15.77 -17.99
N GLY A 128 8.73 -16.40 -18.09
CA GLY A 128 8.51 -17.82 -17.81
C GLY A 128 8.55 -18.16 -16.31
N ASP A 129 8.40 -19.45 -15.99
CA ASP A 129 8.30 -19.98 -14.62
C ASP A 129 9.59 -19.89 -13.78
N ALA A 130 10.68 -19.36 -14.36
CA ALA A 130 12.03 -19.56 -13.82
C ALA A 130 12.42 -18.67 -12.62
N ASP A 131 11.60 -17.71 -12.17
CA ASP A 131 12.23 -16.50 -11.59
C ASP A 131 11.45 -15.75 -10.49
N TYR A 132 10.77 -16.41 -9.55
CA TYR A 132 10.39 -15.71 -8.30
C TYR A 132 11.61 -15.57 -7.36
N ASN A 133 12.38 -16.65 -7.19
CA ASN A 133 13.50 -16.72 -6.23
C ASN A 133 14.88 -16.32 -6.81
N ASN A 134 15.02 -16.18 -8.13
CA ASN A 134 16.31 -15.91 -8.80
C ASN A 134 16.57 -14.42 -9.09
N ARG A 135 15.71 -13.52 -8.59
CA ARG A 135 15.77 -12.04 -8.70
C ARG A 135 16.84 -11.40 -7.80
N THR A 136 18.04 -11.99 -7.74
CA THR A 136 19.09 -11.66 -6.76
C THR A 136 19.87 -10.38 -7.09
N SER A 137 19.92 -9.93 -8.36
CA SER A 137 20.64 -8.73 -8.77
C SER A 137 19.76 -7.68 -9.47
N THR A 138 20.17 -6.40 -9.43
CA THR A 138 19.42 -5.29 -10.07
C THR A 138 19.30 -5.48 -11.59
N LEU A 139 20.34 -5.99 -12.25
CA LEU A 139 20.32 -6.31 -13.68
C LEU A 139 19.27 -7.38 -13.99
N LYS A 140 19.27 -8.50 -13.25
CA LYS A 140 18.29 -9.59 -13.43
C LYS A 140 16.85 -9.13 -13.25
N ARG A 141 16.61 -8.05 -12.50
CA ARG A 141 15.27 -7.47 -12.31
C ARG A 141 14.79 -6.60 -13.46
N ILE A 142 15.69 -6.05 -14.28
CA ILE A 142 15.34 -5.18 -15.42
C ILE A 142 15.52 -5.87 -16.78
N THR A 143 16.14 -7.05 -16.82
CA THR A 143 16.26 -7.90 -18.01
C THR A 143 15.39 -9.14 -17.87
N ALA A 144 14.77 -9.59 -18.95
CA ALA A 144 14.01 -10.85 -19.00
C ALA A 144 14.62 -11.81 -20.03
N PRO A 145 14.86 -13.09 -19.68
CA PRO A 145 15.45 -14.06 -20.59
C PRO A 145 14.48 -14.39 -21.74
N GLY A 146 15.04 -14.62 -22.93
CA GLY A 146 14.30 -15.17 -24.08
C GLY A 146 15.08 -16.31 -24.73
N GLU A 147 14.48 -16.97 -25.72
CA GLU A 147 15.06 -18.14 -26.41
C GLU A 147 16.43 -17.85 -27.05
N ASN A 148 16.67 -16.60 -27.44
CA ASN A 148 17.95 -16.13 -28.00
C ASN A 148 18.21 -14.66 -27.60
N MET A 149 19.32 -14.08 -28.06
CA MET A 149 19.70 -12.69 -27.78
C MET A 149 18.63 -11.67 -28.21
N TYR A 150 18.01 -11.88 -29.38
CA TYR A 150 16.93 -11.02 -29.85
C TYR A 150 15.67 -11.18 -28.98
N GLY A 151 15.30 -12.41 -28.63
CA GLY A 151 14.20 -12.69 -27.70
C GLY A 151 14.40 -12.04 -26.34
N THR A 152 15.63 -12.08 -25.82
CA THR A 152 15.99 -11.41 -24.55
C THR A 152 15.81 -9.90 -24.62
N LEU A 153 16.19 -9.27 -25.74
CA LEU A 153 15.94 -7.84 -25.97
C LEU A 153 14.43 -7.54 -25.99
N VAL A 154 13.65 -8.31 -26.74
CA VAL A 154 12.19 -8.13 -26.85
C VAL A 154 11.49 -8.29 -25.49
N GLN A 155 11.83 -9.32 -24.71
CA GLN A 155 11.25 -9.52 -23.38
C GLN A 155 11.68 -8.43 -22.38
N SER A 156 12.94 -8.00 -22.45
CA SER A 156 13.42 -6.88 -21.63
C SER A 156 12.70 -5.57 -22.00
N LEU A 157 12.39 -5.33 -23.28
CA LEU A 157 11.58 -4.18 -23.70
C LEU A 157 10.13 -4.27 -23.21
N ARG A 158 9.52 -5.46 -23.16
CA ARG A 158 8.20 -5.65 -22.53
C ARG A 158 8.20 -5.37 -21.04
N LEU A 159 9.36 -5.45 -20.40
CA LEU A 159 9.52 -5.16 -18.98
C LEU A 159 9.78 -3.67 -18.70
N VAL A 160 10.78 -3.07 -19.35
CA VAL A 160 11.26 -1.71 -19.05
C VAL A 160 11.11 -0.70 -20.20
N GLY A 161 10.66 -1.13 -21.37
CA GLY A 161 10.42 -0.24 -22.50
C GLY A 161 9.19 0.67 -22.32
N PRO A 162 8.84 1.46 -23.34
CA PRO A 162 7.60 2.24 -23.36
C PRO A 162 6.40 1.31 -23.17
N LYS A 163 5.55 1.63 -22.19
CA LYS A 163 4.43 0.78 -21.73
C LYS A 163 4.84 -0.60 -21.16
N GLY A 164 6.13 -0.82 -20.89
CA GLY A 164 6.60 -2.03 -20.23
C GLY A 164 6.07 -2.15 -18.80
N LEU A 165 5.94 -3.38 -18.31
CA LEU A 165 5.28 -3.70 -17.04
C LEU A 165 5.88 -2.95 -15.83
N LEU A 166 7.22 -2.94 -15.70
CA LEU A 166 7.89 -2.17 -14.64
C LEU A 166 7.68 -0.68 -14.85
N THR A 167 7.88 -0.21 -16.08
CA THR A 167 7.79 1.21 -16.40
C THR A 167 6.41 1.77 -16.08
N THR A 168 5.32 1.10 -16.45
CA THR A 168 3.97 1.59 -16.18
C THR A 168 3.66 1.61 -14.67
N HIS A 169 3.93 0.51 -13.97
CA HIS A 169 3.70 0.42 -12.52
C HIS A 169 4.43 1.55 -11.78
N THR A 170 5.73 1.68 -12.04
CA THR A 170 6.58 2.68 -11.41
C THR A 170 6.19 4.12 -11.71
N THR A 171 5.80 4.41 -12.96
CA THR A 171 5.41 5.75 -13.38
C THR A 171 4.05 6.16 -12.81
N PHE A 172 3.16 5.19 -12.57
CA PHE A 172 1.91 5.43 -11.86
C PHE A 172 2.18 5.79 -10.39
N GLU A 173 2.99 5.03 -9.67
CA GLU A 173 3.33 5.34 -8.28
C GLU A 173 4.03 6.71 -8.16
N ALA A 174 4.92 7.03 -9.09
CA ALA A 174 5.59 8.32 -9.17
C ALA A 174 4.62 9.50 -9.31
N GLY A 175 3.70 9.41 -10.26
CA GLY A 175 2.71 10.46 -10.46
C GLY A 175 1.80 10.62 -9.25
N ALA A 176 1.36 9.51 -8.63
CA ALA A 176 0.55 9.56 -7.42
C ALA A 176 1.30 10.23 -6.26
N TYR A 177 2.59 9.94 -6.07
CA TYR A 177 3.42 10.60 -5.06
C TYR A 177 3.61 12.10 -5.33
N ILE A 178 3.91 12.49 -6.57
CA ILE A 178 4.06 13.91 -6.94
C ILE A 178 2.75 14.67 -6.62
N LEU A 179 1.59 14.10 -6.98
CA LEU A 179 0.28 14.68 -6.66
C LEU A 179 0.06 14.78 -5.15
N LEU A 180 0.48 13.77 -4.37
CA LEU A 180 0.40 13.80 -2.92
C LEU A 180 1.23 14.94 -2.31
N LYS A 181 2.41 15.22 -2.86
CA LYS A 181 3.31 16.27 -2.38
C LYS A 181 2.83 17.69 -2.71
N ILE A 182 2.21 17.89 -3.87
CA ILE A 182 1.70 19.20 -4.29
C ILE A 182 0.35 19.51 -3.62
N ARG A 183 -0.45 18.48 -3.34
CA ARG A 183 -1.79 18.65 -2.77
C ARG A 183 -1.74 19.14 -1.31
N ARG A 184 -2.55 20.16 -1.02
CA ARG A 184 -2.92 20.52 0.36
C ARG A 184 -3.88 19.49 0.94
N SER A 185 -3.39 18.64 1.83
CA SER A 185 -4.19 17.60 2.48
C SER A 185 -5.01 18.15 3.64
N ARG A 186 -6.32 17.87 3.65
CA ARG A 186 -7.20 18.19 4.78
C ARG A 186 -6.80 17.36 6.00
N ARG A 187 -6.50 18.03 7.11
CA ARG A 187 -6.11 17.39 8.39
C ARG A 187 -7.28 16.85 9.21
N ARG A 188 -8.53 16.95 8.73
CA ARG A 188 -9.72 16.42 9.40
C ARG A 188 -10.32 15.25 8.63
N LEU A 189 -10.95 14.31 9.34
CA LEU A 189 -11.84 13.34 8.72
C LEU A 189 -13.13 14.02 8.26
N SER A 190 -13.69 13.53 7.15
CA SER A 190 -14.98 14.03 6.68
C SER A 190 -16.12 13.40 7.49
N LYS A 191 -17.30 14.02 7.51
CA LYS A 191 -18.51 13.40 8.10
C LYS A 191 -18.79 12.02 7.49
N LYS A 192 -18.53 11.85 6.19
CA LYS A 192 -18.65 10.57 5.49
C LYS A 192 -17.65 9.53 6.03
N SER A 193 -16.39 9.93 6.25
CA SER A 193 -15.36 9.05 6.82
C SER A 193 -15.71 8.63 8.25
N LEU A 194 -16.26 9.53 9.06
CA LEU A 194 -16.70 9.17 10.41
C LEU A 194 -17.84 8.15 10.40
N ARG A 195 -18.74 8.19 9.41
CA ARG A 195 -19.76 7.13 9.23
C ARG A 195 -19.12 5.78 8.85
N GLN A 196 -18.04 5.78 8.07
CA GLN A 196 -17.29 4.55 7.78
C GLN A 196 -16.64 3.94 9.03
N ALA A 197 -16.36 4.73 10.08
CA ALA A 197 -15.87 4.20 11.36
C ALA A 197 -16.89 3.22 12.00
N GLU A 198 -18.19 3.50 11.86
CA GLU A 198 -19.25 2.60 12.35
C GLU A 198 -19.30 1.30 11.53
N THR A 199 -19.06 1.39 10.22
CA THR A 199 -18.92 0.21 9.35
C THR A 199 -17.74 -0.65 9.79
N LEU A 200 -16.58 -0.04 10.01
CA LEU A 200 -15.38 -0.72 10.51
C LEU A 200 -15.63 -1.44 11.84
N LYS A 201 -16.36 -0.80 12.77
CA LYS A 201 -16.73 -1.41 14.06
C LYS A 201 -17.62 -2.65 13.88
N LYS A 202 -18.52 -2.65 12.90
CA LYS A 202 -19.44 -3.77 12.63
C LYS A 202 -18.80 -4.92 11.87
N LEU A 203 -17.99 -4.61 10.86
CA LEU A 203 -17.41 -5.58 9.93
C LEU A 203 -16.05 -6.13 10.40
N GLY A 204 -15.33 -5.38 11.24
CA GLY A 204 -13.93 -5.62 11.55
C GLY A 204 -12.97 -5.12 10.46
N ALA A 205 -11.69 -4.98 10.82
CA ALA A 205 -10.66 -4.37 9.98
C ALA A 205 -10.42 -5.10 8.65
N GLN A 206 -10.45 -6.43 8.66
CA GLN A 206 -10.22 -7.25 7.46
C GLN A 206 -11.29 -7.01 6.39
N GLN A 207 -12.57 -7.10 6.77
CA GLN A 207 -13.68 -6.94 5.83
C GLN A 207 -13.82 -5.48 5.39
N PHE A 208 -13.64 -4.52 6.30
CA PHE A 208 -13.59 -3.09 5.96
C PHE A 208 -12.54 -2.81 4.89
N PHE A 209 -11.31 -3.32 5.06
CA PHE A 209 -10.25 -3.15 4.08
C PHE A 209 -10.60 -3.76 2.72
N LEU A 210 -11.19 -4.96 2.67
CA LEU A 210 -11.62 -5.58 1.40
C LEU A 210 -12.67 -4.75 0.68
N GLU A 211 -13.65 -4.19 1.39
CA GLU A 211 -14.65 -3.31 0.79
C GLU A 211 -14.03 -2.03 0.22
N GLU A 212 -13.06 -1.46 0.94
CA GLU A 212 -12.34 -0.28 0.48
C GLU A 212 -11.45 -0.58 -0.74
N ALA A 213 -10.76 -1.72 -0.76
CA ALA A 213 -9.99 -2.19 -1.91
C ALA A 213 -10.88 -2.40 -3.15
N ARG A 214 -12.04 -3.06 -3.00
CA ARG A 214 -13.04 -3.21 -4.07
C ARG A 214 -13.56 -1.87 -4.57
N ARG A 215 -13.82 -0.94 -3.65
CA ARG A 215 -14.27 0.41 -4.00
C ARG A 215 -13.23 1.14 -4.84
N VAL A 216 -11.95 0.99 -4.52
CA VAL A 216 -10.85 1.58 -5.31
C VAL A 216 -10.71 0.89 -6.67
N ALA A 217 -10.76 -0.44 -6.72
CA ALA A 217 -10.71 -1.20 -7.97
C ALA A 217 -11.79 -0.72 -8.95
N ALA A 218 -13.01 -0.52 -8.48
CA ALA A 218 -14.14 -0.01 -9.28
C ALA A 218 -13.92 1.40 -9.89
N TRP A 219 -12.88 2.14 -9.50
CA TRP A 219 -12.54 3.41 -10.14
C TRP A 219 -11.73 3.26 -11.43
N ASN A 220 -11.23 2.05 -11.73
CA ASN A 220 -10.46 1.69 -12.93
C ASN A 220 -9.32 2.68 -13.23
N LEU A 221 -8.66 3.17 -12.17
CA LEU A 221 -7.64 4.23 -12.28
C LEU A 221 -6.38 3.73 -12.99
N TYR A 222 -5.96 2.50 -12.68
CA TYR A 222 -4.77 1.91 -13.30
C TYR A 222 -5.04 1.52 -14.76
N ASP A 223 -6.22 0.98 -15.08
CA ASP A 223 -6.59 0.68 -16.47
C ASP A 223 -6.68 1.95 -17.33
N GLU A 224 -7.25 3.04 -16.78
CA GLU A 224 -7.25 4.34 -17.46
C GLU A 224 -5.81 4.83 -17.70
N PHE A 225 -4.92 4.63 -16.72
CA PHE A 225 -3.50 4.95 -16.84
C PHE A 225 -2.77 4.10 -17.88
N LEU A 226 -2.96 2.78 -17.90
CA LEU A 226 -2.32 1.89 -18.87
C LEU A 226 -2.73 2.26 -20.31
N ARG A 227 -3.98 2.66 -20.50
CA ARG A 227 -4.51 3.04 -21.81
C ARG A 227 -4.04 4.43 -22.27
N LEU A 228 -4.09 5.42 -21.39
CA LEU A 228 -3.96 6.84 -21.75
C LEU A 228 -2.74 7.55 -21.15
N GLY A 229 -2.01 6.90 -20.24
CA GLY A 229 -1.00 7.54 -19.40
C GLY A 229 -1.60 8.55 -18.41
N TRP A 230 -0.76 9.46 -17.93
CA TRP A 230 -1.19 10.53 -17.02
C TRP A 230 -1.96 11.62 -17.77
N THR A 231 -3.29 11.61 -17.62
CA THR A 231 -4.16 12.69 -18.10
C THR A 231 -4.53 13.66 -16.97
N PRO A 232 -4.87 14.93 -17.25
CA PRO A 232 -5.39 15.86 -16.23
C PRO A 232 -6.65 15.36 -15.53
N ARG A 233 -7.46 14.54 -16.21
CA ARG A 233 -8.66 13.90 -15.62
C ARG A 233 -8.25 12.85 -14.60
N LEU A 234 -7.34 11.94 -14.98
CA LEU A 234 -6.83 10.91 -14.09
C LEU A 234 -6.11 11.52 -12.87
N ALA A 235 -5.25 12.52 -13.08
CA ALA A 235 -4.55 13.25 -12.02
C ALA A 235 -5.53 13.85 -11.00
N ARG A 236 -6.64 14.43 -11.45
CA ARG A 236 -7.69 14.93 -10.56
C ARG A 236 -8.38 13.81 -9.77
N LYS A 237 -8.70 12.67 -10.42
CA LYS A 237 -9.29 11.51 -9.73
C LYS A 237 -8.33 11.00 -8.64
N VAL A 238 -7.06 10.80 -8.96
CA VAL A 238 -6.05 10.35 -7.99
C VAL A 238 -5.92 11.35 -6.83
N SER A 239 -5.73 12.63 -7.16
CA SER A 239 -5.52 13.69 -6.17
C SER A 239 -6.72 13.92 -5.24
N HIS A 240 -7.94 13.96 -5.79
CA HIS A 240 -9.14 14.34 -5.04
C HIS A 240 -9.94 13.16 -4.50
N ARG A 241 -9.70 11.93 -4.98
CA ARG A 241 -10.43 10.73 -4.57
C ARG A 241 -9.52 9.69 -3.92
N LEU A 242 -8.49 9.21 -4.63
CA LEU A 242 -7.63 8.11 -4.17
C LEU A 242 -6.81 8.48 -2.94
N LEU A 243 -5.97 9.50 -3.05
CA LEU A 243 -5.09 9.93 -1.95
C LEU A 243 -5.85 10.28 -0.66
N PRO A 244 -6.97 11.05 -0.71
CA PRO A 244 -7.78 11.25 0.49
C PRO A 244 -8.37 9.95 1.04
N ALA A 245 -8.84 9.02 0.20
CA ALA A 245 -9.35 7.73 0.66
C ALA A 245 -8.28 6.95 1.43
N MET A 246 -7.11 6.72 0.83
CA MET A 246 -5.98 6.05 1.47
C MET A 246 -5.64 6.64 2.85
N SER A 247 -5.43 7.96 2.92
CA SER A 247 -5.09 8.63 4.19
C SER A 247 -6.23 8.61 5.22
N SER A 248 -7.48 8.55 4.77
CA SER A 248 -8.65 8.46 5.65
C SER A 248 -8.84 7.05 6.18
N ASP A 249 -8.65 6.03 5.36
CA ASP A 249 -8.88 4.64 5.74
C ASP A 249 -7.81 4.18 6.75
N VAL A 250 -6.53 4.57 6.54
CA VAL A 250 -5.47 4.38 7.57
C VAL A 250 -5.84 5.11 8.87
N ALA A 251 -6.31 6.36 8.80
CA ALA A 251 -6.68 7.11 9.99
C ALA A 251 -7.86 6.47 10.75
N LEU A 252 -8.85 5.94 10.04
CA LEU A 252 -10.01 5.27 10.61
C LEU A 252 -9.62 3.97 11.29
N ILE A 253 -8.77 3.16 10.65
CA ILE A 253 -8.28 1.89 11.19
C ILE A 253 -7.47 2.14 12.47
N TRP A 254 -6.55 3.10 12.48
CA TRP A 254 -5.81 3.47 13.69
C TRP A 254 -6.73 4.01 14.79
N LEU A 255 -7.70 4.86 14.44
CA LEU A 255 -8.65 5.42 15.39
C LEU A 255 -9.51 4.32 16.03
N ALA A 256 -9.96 3.35 15.25
CA ALA A 256 -10.73 2.22 15.74
C ALA A 256 -9.91 1.36 16.69
N ALA A 257 -8.67 1.02 16.32
CA ALA A 257 -7.78 0.26 17.20
C ALA A 257 -7.53 0.97 18.54
N ALA A 258 -7.32 2.30 18.50
CA ALA A 258 -7.12 3.10 19.71
C ALA A 258 -8.37 3.16 20.59
N ARG A 259 -9.56 3.26 20.00
CA ARG A 259 -10.84 3.27 20.72
C ARG A 259 -11.17 1.90 21.31
N GLU A 260 -10.91 0.83 20.57
CA GLU A 260 -11.11 -0.54 21.03
C GLU A 260 -10.14 -0.94 22.15
N ALA A 261 -8.92 -0.39 22.14
CA ALA A 261 -7.96 -0.59 23.22
C ALA A 261 -8.32 0.20 24.50
N ALA A 262 -9.06 1.30 24.37
CA ALA A 262 -9.48 2.15 25.49
C ALA A 262 -10.86 1.78 26.07
N ALA A 263 -11.61 0.91 25.40
CA ALA A 263 -12.85 0.32 25.88
C ALA A 263 -12.57 -0.89 26.78
#